data_AF-A0A287D4B4-F1
#
_entry.id   AF-A0A287D4B4-F1
#
_cell.length_a   1.000
_cell.length_b   1.000
_cell.length_c   1.000
_cell.angle_alpha   90.00
_cell.angle_beta   90.00
_cell.angle_gamma   90.00
#
_symmetry.space_group_name_H-M   'P 1'
#
loop_
_entity.id
_entity.type
_entity.pdbx_description
1 polymer ?
#
loop_
_entity_poly.entity_id
_entity_poly.type
_entity_poly.pdbx_seq_one_letter_code
_entity_poly.pdbx_strand_id
1 'polypeptide(L)'
;GESGYVASEGFPNLYPPNKECIWTITVPEGQTVSLSFRVFDLELHPSCRYDALEVFAGSGTSGQRLGRFCGTFRPAPLVAPGNQVTLRMTADEGTGGRGFLLWYSGRATSGTDTPSVPCPKQCRRTGTLQSNFCASDLVVTATVKSMVRGPGEGLTVTVSLIGAYKTGGLDLPSPPTDTPLKFYVPCRPCPLMKKGLNYLIMGQVDENRGPIIPSDSFVVQHRPSQDQILTNLSKRKCSSQPRQAAESQA
;
A
#
# COMPACT_ATOMS: atom_id res chain seq x y z
N GLY A 1 -0.45 21.70 -4.77
CA GLY A 1 -0.72 21.01 -6.06
C GLY A 1 -1.28 19.64 -5.77
N GLU A 2 -1.80 18.92 -6.77
CA GLU A 2 -2.34 17.56 -6.56
C GLU A 2 -1.26 16.52 -6.30
N SER A 3 -0.09 16.67 -6.91
CA SER A 3 1.06 15.82 -6.68
C SER A 3 2.35 16.54 -7.07
N GLY A 4 3.49 16.02 -6.63
CA GLY A 4 4.79 16.58 -6.98
C GLY A 4 5.94 16.02 -6.16
N TYR A 5 7.15 16.44 -6.52
CA TYR A 5 8.35 16.14 -5.74
C TYR A 5 8.70 17.29 -4.80
N VAL A 6 9.21 16.95 -3.63
CA VAL A 6 9.87 17.86 -2.69
C VAL A 6 11.21 17.27 -2.32
N ALA A 7 12.24 18.11 -2.29
CA ALA A 7 13.59 17.71 -1.95
C ALA A 7 14.21 18.66 -0.94
N SER A 8 15.24 18.19 -0.24
CA SER A 8 16.10 19.02 0.61
C SER A 8 16.81 20.09 -0.24
N GLU A 9 17.17 21.20 0.41
CA GLU A 9 17.97 22.26 -0.22
C GLU A 9 19.28 21.68 -0.78
N GLY A 10 19.60 22.00 -2.04
CA GLY A 10 20.82 21.54 -2.70
C GLY A 10 20.78 20.13 -3.29
N PHE A 11 19.69 19.35 -3.13
CA PHE A 11 19.59 18.00 -3.68
C PHE A 11 19.89 17.98 -5.20
N PRO A 12 20.73 17.04 -5.72
CA PRO A 12 21.25 15.83 -5.08
C PRO A 12 22.59 16.01 -4.33
N ASN A 13 23.08 17.24 -4.16
CA ASN A 13 24.25 17.52 -3.34
C ASN A 13 23.92 17.43 -1.84
N LEU A 14 24.96 17.54 -1.01
CA LEU A 14 24.78 17.57 0.45
C LEU A 14 23.99 18.82 0.88
N TYR A 15 23.10 18.67 1.85
CA TYR A 15 22.37 19.82 2.38
C TYR A 15 23.29 20.74 3.20
N PRO A 16 23.04 22.06 3.18
CA PRO A 16 23.80 23.01 3.98
C PRO A 16 23.58 22.79 5.50
N PRO A 17 24.63 22.96 6.33
CA PRO A 17 24.48 22.92 7.79
C PRO A 17 23.80 24.18 8.32
N ASN A 18 23.38 24.16 9.60
CA ASN A 18 22.78 25.30 10.30
C ASN A 18 21.55 25.87 9.60
N LYS A 19 20.67 24.99 9.12
CA LYS A 19 19.47 25.39 8.38
C LYS A 19 18.21 24.80 8.98
N GLU A 20 17.17 25.62 8.98
CA GLU A 20 15.80 25.19 9.18
C GLU A 20 15.03 25.48 7.89
N CYS A 21 14.56 24.42 7.24
CA CYS A 21 13.73 24.51 6.03
C CYS A 21 12.33 24.02 6.35
N ILE A 22 11.33 24.81 5.95
CA ILE A 22 9.91 24.49 6.18
C ILE A 22 9.19 24.47 4.84
N TRP A 23 8.52 23.36 4.54
CA TRP A 23 7.65 23.23 3.38
C TRP A 23 6.22 22.98 3.84
N THR A 24 5.27 23.72 3.26
CA THR A 24 3.84 23.42 3.43
C THR A 24 3.33 22.80 2.13
N ILE A 25 2.81 21.59 2.23
CA ILE A 25 2.20 20.88 1.10
C ILE A 25 0.70 20.93 1.29
N THR A 26 0.02 21.55 0.32
CA THR A 26 -1.44 21.63 0.26
C THR A 26 -1.93 20.95 -1.01
N VAL A 27 -2.74 19.90 -0.83
CA VAL A 27 -3.51 19.25 -1.89
C VAL A 27 -4.94 19.83 -1.91
N PRO A 28 -5.71 19.64 -2.99
CA PRO A 28 -7.09 20.13 -3.05
C PRO A 28 -7.91 19.68 -1.83
N GLU A 29 -8.87 20.52 -1.45
CA GLU A 29 -9.86 20.16 -0.43
C GLU A 29 -10.61 18.89 -0.86
N GLY A 30 -11.04 18.09 0.11
CA GLY A 30 -11.58 16.76 -0.19
C GLY A 30 -10.50 15.74 -0.57
N GLN A 31 -9.22 16.01 -0.29
CA GLN A 31 -8.12 15.06 -0.40
C GLN A 31 -7.28 14.97 0.90
N THR A 32 -6.56 13.86 1.07
CA THR A 32 -5.53 13.65 2.11
C THR A 32 -4.17 13.62 1.45
N VAL A 33 -3.16 14.18 2.11
CA VAL A 33 -1.78 14.11 1.61
C VAL A 33 -1.19 12.73 1.89
N SER A 34 -0.64 12.08 0.87
CA SER A 34 0.24 10.92 1.03
C SER A 34 1.66 11.26 0.63
N LEU A 35 2.61 10.88 1.47
CA LEU A 35 4.05 11.12 1.30
C LEU A 35 4.77 9.79 1.07
N SER A 36 5.58 9.72 0.01
CA SER A 36 6.39 8.56 -0.34
C SER A 36 7.85 8.97 -0.52
N PHE A 37 8.71 8.56 0.42
CA PHE A 37 10.14 8.82 0.36
C PHE A 37 10.80 7.99 -0.75
N ARG A 38 11.58 8.65 -1.61
CA ARG A 38 12.39 8.01 -2.67
C ARG A 38 13.85 7.92 -2.25
N VAL A 39 14.39 9.00 -1.68
CA VAL A 39 15.74 9.08 -1.12
C VAL A 39 15.64 9.66 0.28
N PHE A 40 16.43 9.13 1.22
CA PHE A 40 16.53 9.63 2.59
C PHE A 40 17.93 9.35 3.15
N ASP A 41 18.67 10.39 3.47
CA ASP A 41 20.08 10.35 3.85
C ASP A 41 20.41 11.56 4.74
N LEU A 42 20.06 11.45 6.03
CA LEU A 42 20.34 12.45 7.06
C LEU A 42 21.34 11.88 8.08
N GLU A 43 21.98 12.73 8.88
CA GLU A 43 22.84 12.27 9.96
C GLU A 43 22.08 11.34 10.93
N LEU A 44 22.74 10.27 11.37
CA LEU A 44 22.15 9.27 12.25
C LEU A 44 22.30 9.69 13.71
N HIS A 45 21.18 9.74 14.44
CA HIS A 45 21.18 9.85 15.89
C HIS A 45 20.01 9.06 16.50
N PRO A 46 20.18 8.36 17.64
CA PRO A 46 19.11 7.52 18.24
C PRO A 46 17.79 8.24 18.52
N SER A 47 17.85 9.56 18.72
CA SER A 47 16.67 10.42 18.90
C SER A 47 16.60 11.60 17.90
N CYS A 48 17.36 11.53 16.80
CA CYS A 48 17.40 12.53 15.73
C CYS A 48 17.60 13.96 16.24
N ARG A 49 18.59 14.18 17.13
CA ARG A 49 18.80 15.47 17.80
C ARG A 49 19.66 16.45 17.00
N TYR A 50 20.53 15.92 16.15
CA TYR A 50 21.39 16.68 15.25
C TYR A 50 20.55 17.08 14.03
N ASP A 51 20.51 16.20 13.02
CA ASP A 51 19.64 16.38 11.87
C ASP A 51 18.31 15.65 12.01
N ALA A 52 17.23 16.28 11.54
CA ALA A 52 15.90 15.69 11.55
C ALA A 52 15.02 16.20 10.42
N LEU A 53 14.18 15.29 9.90
CA LEU A 53 12.98 15.63 9.15
C LEU A 53 11.74 15.31 10.00
N GLU A 54 10.99 16.34 10.35
CA GLU A 54 9.71 16.23 11.04
C GLU A 54 8.54 16.46 10.08
N VAL A 55 7.46 15.71 10.31
CA VAL A 55 6.22 15.81 9.53
C VAL A 55 5.09 16.13 10.49
N PHE A 56 4.39 17.24 10.25
CA PHE A 56 3.25 17.70 11.03
C PHE A 56 1.97 17.65 10.19
N ALA A 57 0.86 17.27 10.82
CA ALA A 57 -0.46 17.37 10.21
C ALA A 57 -0.94 18.83 10.22
N GLY A 58 -1.46 19.30 9.08
CA GLY A 58 -1.94 20.66 8.90
C GLY A 58 -0.86 21.65 8.49
N SER A 59 -1.23 22.93 8.52
CA SER A 59 -0.35 24.07 8.25
C SER A 59 0.44 24.46 9.50
N GLY A 60 1.76 24.60 9.37
CA GLY A 60 2.65 24.98 10.45
C GLY A 60 3.10 23.81 11.34
N THR A 61 3.91 24.12 12.35
CA THR A 61 4.57 23.17 13.24
C THR A 61 3.84 22.96 14.57
N SER A 62 2.74 23.68 14.81
CA SER A 62 1.91 23.56 16.02
C SER A 62 0.93 22.38 15.98
N GLY A 63 0.76 21.75 14.81
CA GLY A 63 -0.11 20.60 14.62
C GLY A 63 0.45 19.29 15.19
N GLN A 64 -0.32 18.21 15.07
CA GLN A 64 0.11 16.87 15.50
C GLN A 64 1.33 16.41 14.69
N ARG A 65 2.43 16.06 15.37
CA ARG A 65 3.60 15.46 14.70
C ARG A 65 3.31 14.01 14.32
N LEU A 66 3.32 13.73 13.02
CA LEU A 66 3.13 12.40 12.43
C LEU A 66 4.41 11.56 12.45
N GLY A 67 5.58 12.20 12.48
CA GLY A 67 6.86 11.50 12.59
C GLY A 67 8.06 12.45 12.70
N ARG A 68 9.18 11.89 13.14
CA ARG A 68 10.52 12.51 13.17
C ARG A 68 11.52 11.46 12.72
N PHE A 69 12.29 11.77 11.68
CA PHE A 69 13.15 10.80 10.99
C PHE A 69 14.57 11.35 10.81
N CYS A 70 15.56 10.47 10.84
CA CYS A 70 16.97 10.75 10.59
C CYS A 70 17.71 9.44 10.23
N GLY A 71 18.99 9.53 9.88
CA GLY A 71 19.77 8.41 9.38
C GLY A 71 19.50 8.07 7.91
N THR A 72 19.91 6.87 7.51
CA THR A 72 19.84 6.39 6.11
C THR A 72 18.73 5.38 5.86
N PHE A 73 18.00 4.97 6.90
CA PHE A 73 16.85 4.09 6.75
C PHE A 73 15.66 4.88 6.21
N ARG A 74 15.23 4.54 4.99
CA ARG A 74 14.13 5.22 4.31
C ARG A 74 12.80 5.03 5.07
N PRO A 75 12.11 6.11 5.47
CA PRO A 75 10.84 6.00 6.17
C PRO A 75 9.76 5.33 5.31
N ALA A 76 8.85 4.61 5.97
CA ALA A 76 7.66 4.09 5.33
C ALA A 76 6.74 5.23 4.83
N PRO A 77 5.91 5.01 3.80
CA PRO A 77 4.97 6.01 3.33
C PRO A 77 4.03 6.49 4.44
N LEU A 78 3.75 7.80 4.46
CA LEU A 78 2.86 8.43 5.43
C LEU A 78 1.58 8.91 4.75
N VAL A 79 0.49 8.94 5.51
CA VAL A 79 -0.78 9.52 5.11
C VAL A 79 -1.23 10.48 6.18
N ALA A 80 -1.44 11.74 5.80
CA ALA A 80 -1.92 12.78 6.67
C ALA A 80 -3.43 12.65 6.91
N PRO A 81 -3.95 13.11 8.06
CA PRO A 81 -5.38 13.09 8.33
C PRO A 81 -6.18 14.12 7.52
N GLY A 82 -5.51 15.12 6.92
CA GLY A 82 -6.15 16.19 6.15
C GLY A 82 -5.42 16.52 4.86
N ASN A 83 -5.86 17.60 4.20
CA ASN A 83 -5.34 18.07 2.92
C ASN A 83 -4.04 18.89 3.02
N GLN A 84 -3.50 19.05 4.23
CA GLN A 84 -2.28 19.81 4.49
C GLN A 84 -1.31 19.03 5.36
N VAL A 85 -0.02 19.15 5.03
CA VAL A 85 1.10 18.74 5.87
C VAL A 85 2.19 19.78 5.85
N THR A 86 2.91 19.87 6.95
CA THR A 86 4.10 20.69 7.07
C THR A 86 5.30 19.81 7.31
N LEU A 87 6.30 19.95 6.46
CA LEU A 87 7.60 19.32 6.61
C LEU A 87 8.54 20.34 7.23
N ARG A 88 9.30 19.92 8.24
CA ARG A 88 10.39 20.71 8.81
C ARG A 88 11.66 19.91 8.82
N MET A 89 12.66 20.37 8.09
CA MET A 89 14.02 19.84 8.18
C MET A 89 14.88 20.79 9.00
N THR A 90 15.56 20.27 10.01
CA THR A 90 16.57 20.98 10.79
C THR A 90 17.91 20.27 10.62
N ALA A 91 18.96 21.04 10.35
CA ALA A 91 20.34 20.57 10.31
C ALA A 91 21.23 21.39 11.25
N ASP A 92 22.11 20.72 11.98
CA ASP A 92 23.00 21.36 12.96
C ASP A 92 24.39 21.73 12.38
N GLU A 93 25.37 21.95 13.24
CA GLU A 93 26.76 22.24 12.84
C GLU A 93 27.47 20.95 12.40
N GLY A 94 27.58 20.70 11.10
CA GLY A 94 28.23 19.46 10.63
C GLY A 94 28.31 19.30 9.11
N THR A 95 28.78 18.13 8.68
CA THR A 95 28.67 17.69 7.27
C THR A 95 27.50 16.74 7.14
N GLY A 96 26.44 17.18 6.47
CA GLY A 96 25.24 16.38 6.24
C GLY A 96 25.38 15.33 5.14
N GLY A 97 24.35 14.48 5.03
CA GLY A 97 24.14 13.57 3.90
C GLY A 97 23.53 14.26 2.67
N ARG A 98 23.07 13.48 1.69
CA ARG A 98 22.41 14.00 0.47
C ARG A 98 20.99 14.53 0.70
N GLY A 99 20.46 14.35 1.91
CA GLY A 99 19.15 14.84 2.31
C GLY A 99 18.02 13.93 1.85
N PHE A 100 16.92 14.50 1.36
CA PHE A 100 15.75 13.72 0.99
C PHE A 100 15.18 14.12 -0.37
N LEU A 101 14.52 13.14 -1.00
CA LEU A 101 13.60 13.34 -2.11
C LEU A 101 12.33 12.55 -1.81
N LEU A 102 11.20 13.22 -1.81
CA LEU A 102 9.90 12.59 -1.62
C LEU A 102 8.93 12.99 -2.71
N TRP A 103 8.00 12.08 -3.00
CA TRP A 103 6.84 12.32 -3.83
C TRP A 103 5.63 12.51 -2.92
N TYR A 104 4.89 13.60 -3.11
CA TYR A 104 3.58 13.79 -2.49
C TYR A 104 2.47 13.59 -3.52
N SER A 105 1.33 13.10 -3.06
CA SER A 105 0.10 13.01 -3.85
C SER A 105 -1.11 13.20 -2.96
N GLY A 106 -2.09 13.92 -3.46
CA GLY A 106 -3.41 13.99 -2.89
C GLY A 106 -4.18 12.71 -3.21
N ARG A 107 -4.80 12.15 -2.18
CA ARG A 107 -5.73 11.02 -2.30
C ARG A 107 -7.10 11.53 -1.91
N ALA A 108 -8.09 11.44 -2.77
CA ALA A 108 -9.47 11.81 -2.42
C ALA A 108 -9.82 11.30 -1.01
N THR A 109 -10.03 12.22 -0.08
CA THR A 109 -10.80 11.94 1.12
C THR A 109 -12.19 11.79 0.56
N SER A 110 -12.68 10.57 0.51
CA SER A 110 -14.07 10.31 0.16
C SER A 110 -14.97 10.95 1.23
N GLY A 111 -15.14 12.27 1.18
CA GLY A 111 -16.29 12.97 1.72
C GLY A 111 -17.42 12.74 0.72
N THR A 112 -18.10 11.61 0.87
CA THR A 112 -19.38 11.25 0.23
C THR A 112 -19.54 11.66 -1.25
N ASP A 113 -19.10 10.78 -2.16
CA ASP A 113 -19.66 10.48 -3.51
C ASP A 113 -18.62 10.02 -4.53
N THR A 114 -17.80 9.06 -4.11
CA THR A 114 -17.54 7.85 -4.89
C THR A 114 -17.63 6.74 -3.86
N PRO A 115 -18.33 5.61 -4.12
CA PRO A 115 -18.60 4.64 -3.08
C PRO A 115 -17.27 4.06 -2.60
N SER A 116 -16.74 4.57 -1.48
CA SER A 116 -16.00 3.73 -0.55
C SER A 116 -17.00 2.64 -0.23
N VAL A 117 -16.94 1.51 -0.95
CA VAL A 117 -17.84 0.39 -0.73
C VAL A 117 -17.75 0.13 0.78
N PRO A 118 -18.79 0.49 1.56
CA PRO A 118 -18.76 0.27 2.98
C PRO A 118 -18.56 -1.23 3.12
N CYS A 119 -17.67 -1.67 4.03
CA CYS A 119 -17.36 -3.09 4.13
C CYS A 119 -18.68 -3.87 4.17
N PRO A 120 -18.91 -4.76 3.19
CA PRO A 120 -20.24 -5.25 2.96
C PRO A 120 -20.69 -5.99 4.21
N LYS A 121 -21.90 -5.69 4.69
CA LYS A 121 -22.48 -6.37 5.87
C LYS A 121 -22.53 -7.90 5.67
N GLN A 122 -22.57 -8.33 4.41
CA GLN A 122 -22.55 -9.74 4.02
C GLN A 122 -21.50 -9.98 2.95
N CYS A 123 -20.60 -10.93 3.21
CA CYS A 123 -19.59 -11.33 2.23
C CYS A 123 -20.24 -12.12 1.11
N ARG A 124 -20.50 -11.47 -0.02
CA ARG A 124 -21.06 -12.12 -1.20
C ARG A 124 -19.95 -12.42 -2.19
N ARG A 125 -19.78 -13.70 -2.50
CA ARG A 125 -18.91 -14.16 -3.57
C ARG A 125 -19.73 -14.30 -4.85
N THR A 126 -19.28 -13.68 -5.93
CA THR A 126 -19.92 -13.72 -7.25
C THR A 126 -18.95 -14.25 -8.31
N GLY A 127 -19.49 -14.68 -9.44
CA GLY A 127 -18.69 -15.20 -10.55
C GLY A 127 -18.22 -16.65 -10.37
N THR A 128 -17.52 -17.15 -11.39
CA THR A 128 -16.97 -18.51 -11.44
C THR A 128 -15.50 -18.52 -11.01
N LEU A 129 -14.95 -19.71 -10.77
CA LEU A 129 -13.52 -19.86 -10.48
C LEU A 129 -12.65 -19.24 -11.60
N GLN A 130 -13.04 -19.46 -12.85
CA GLN A 130 -12.30 -18.96 -14.02
C GLN A 130 -12.42 -17.45 -14.17
N SER A 131 -13.61 -16.86 -13.98
CA SER A 131 -13.77 -15.40 -14.10
C SER A 131 -12.96 -14.65 -13.04
N ASN A 132 -12.99 -15.15 -11.80
CA ASN A 132 -12.20 -14.56 -10.71
C ASN A 132 -10.70 -14.77 -10.91
N PHE A 133 -10.29 -15.96 -11.37
CA PHE A 133 -8.89 -16.21 -11.70
C PHE A 133 -8.37 -15.21 -12.73
N CYS A 134 -9.17 -14.91 -13.75
CA CYS A 134 -8.79 -13.98 -14.80
C CYS A 134 -8.77 -12.52 -14.35
N ALA A 135 -9.70 -12.12 -13.47
CA ALA A 135 -9.79 -10.76 -12.94
C ALA A 135 -8.74 -10.44 -11.84
N SER A 136 -8.09 -11.46 -11.27
CA SER A 136 -7.06 -11.28 -10.24
C SER A 136 -5.64 -11.22 -10.83
N ASP A 137 -4.85 -10.28 -10.31
CA ASP A 137 -3.41 -10.15 -10.60
C ASP A 137 -2.58 -11.14 -9.77
N LEU A 138 -3.05 -11.50 -8.58
CA LEU A 138 -2.41 -12.43 -7.66
C LEU A 138 -3.31 -13.63 -7.37
N VAL A 139 -2.83 -14.83 -7.65
CA VAL A 139 -3.57 -16.07 -7.36
C VAL A 139 -2.63 -17.05 -6.68
N VAL A 140 -2.90 -17.34 -5.40
CA VAL A 140 -2.06 -18.19 -4.55
C VAL A 140 -2.89 -19.12 -3.69
N THR A 141 -2.29 -20.22 -3.27
CA THR A 141 -2.80 -21.08 -2.21
C THR A 141 -1.87 -20.96 -1.01
N ALA A 142 -2.42 -20.78 0.19
CA ALA A 142 -1.60 -20.46 1.37
C ALA A 142 -2.28 -20.84 2.68
N THR A 143 -1.47 -21.09 3.72
CA THR A 143 -1.95 -21.26 5.10
C THR A 143 -1.93 -19.94 5.84
N VAL A 144 -3.02 -19.56 6.49
CA VAL A 144 -3.08 -18.35 7.31
C VAL A 144 -2.31 -18.56 8.62
N LYS A 145 -1.20 -17.85 8.81
CA LYS A 145 -0.34 -17.95 10.00
C LYS A 145 -0.71 -16.94 11.08
N SER A 146 -1.02 -15.70 10.71
CA SER A 146 -1.43 -14.67 11.66
C SER A 146 -2.35 -13.62 11.03
N MET A 147 -3.13 -12.96 11.88
CA MET A 147 -4.06 -11.89 11.51
C MET A 147 -3.92 -10.77 12.54
N VAL A 148 -3.54 -9.58 12.10
CA VAL A 148 -3.28 -8.41 12.96
C VAL A 148 -4.15 -7.26 12.48
N ARG A 149 -4.78 -6.51 13.41
CA ARG A 149 -5.60 -5.35 13.05
C ARG A 149 -4.71 -4.26 12.42
N GLY A 150 -5.15 -3.72 11.29
CA GLY A 150 -4.54 -2.59 10.63
C GLY A 150 -5.23 -1.27 11.00
N PRO A 151 -4.89 -0.16 10.32
CA PRO A 151 -5.60 1.10 10.46
C PRO A 151 -7.07 0.97 10.02
N GLY A 152 -8.00 1.60 10.76
CA GLY A 152 -9.44 1.55 10.48
C GLY A 152 -10.06 0.15 10.65
N GLU A 153 -10.89 -0.25 9.69
CA GLU A 153 -11.49 -1.60 9.57
C GLU A 153 -10.55 -2.63 8.89
N GLY A 154 -9.30 -2.24 8.64
CA GLY A 154 -8.33 -3.07 7.92
C GLY A 154 -7.75 -4.21 8.76
N LEU A 155 -7.26 -5.24 8.08
CA LEU A 155 -6.61 -6.40 8.66
C LEU A 155 -5.36 -6.77 7.84
N THR A 156 -4.23 -6.97 8.51
CA THR A 156 -3.04 -7.54 7.89
C THR A 156 -3.03 -9.04 8.13
N VAL A 157 -3.03 -9.83 7.07
CA VAL A 157 -3.00 -11.29 7.11
C VAL A 157 -1.64 -11.78 6.65
N THR A 158 -0.94 -12.49 7.53
CA THR A 158 0.32 -13.16 7.16
C THR A 158 0.02 -14.60 6.81
N VAL A 159 0.46 -15.02 5.64
CA VAL A 159 0.28 -16.38 5.13
C VAL A 159 1.62 -17.03 4.81
N SER A 160 1.64 -18.36 4.76
CA SER A 160 2.73 -19.17 4.23
C SER A 160 2.28 -19.81 2.93
N LEU A 161 2.96 -19.51 1.82
CA LEU A 161 2.54 -20.00 0.51
C LEU A 161 2.64 -21.53 0.42
N ILE A 162 1.62 -22.15 -0.17
CA ILE A 162 1.59 -23.55 -0.58
C ILE A 162 1.88 -23.61 -2.09
N GLY A 163 1.32 -22.69 -2.86
CA GLY A 163 1.53 -22.57 -4.30
C GLY A 163 1.18 -21.18 -4.83
N ALA A 164 1.71 -20.85 -6.01
CA ALA A 164 1.46 -19.59 -6.71
C ALA A 164 1.16 -19.86 -8.20
N TYR A 165 0.14 -19.19 -8.73
CA TYR A 165 -0.35 -19.39 -10.11
C TYR A 165 -0.35 -18.10 -10.93
N LYS A 166 -0.50 -16.95 -10.26
CA LYS A 166 -0.22 -15.61 -10.77
C LYS A 166 0.44 -14.82 -9.65
N THR A 167 1.49 -14.05 -9.94
CA THR A 167 2.23 -13.29 -8.92
C THR A 167 2.07 -11.79 -9.02
N GLY A 168 1.42 -11.27 -10.07
CA GLY A 168 1.15 -9.84 -10.25
C GLY A 168 2.40 -8.95 -10.17
N GLY A 169 3.56 -9.47 -10.59
CA GLY A 169 4.84 -8.74 -10.53
C GLY A 169 5.61 -8.88 -9.21
N LEU A 170 5.12 -9.68 -8.26
CA LEU A 170 5.90 -10.02 -7.06
C LEU A 170 7.05 -10.95 -7.42
N ASP A 171 8.24 -10.60 -6.95
CA ASP A 171 9.43 -11.45 -7.01
C ASP A 171 9.35 -12.50 -5.88
N LEU A 172 8.99 -13.73 -6.25
CA LEU A 172 8.87 -14.86 -5.34
C LEU A 172 9.94 -15.90 -5.66
N PRO A 173 10.49 -16.60 -4.65
CA PRO A 173 11.48 -17.64 -4.87
C PRO A 173 10.86 -18.83 -5.63
N SER A 174 11.71 -19.61 -6.30
CA SER A 174 11.32 -20.85 -6.98
C SER A 174 11.99 -22.05 -6.27
N PRO A 175 11.24 -22.92 -5.57
CA PRO A 175 9.77 -22.95 -5.47
C PRO A 175 9.20 -21.89 -4.49
N PRO A 176 7.94 -21.44 -4.68
CA PRO A 176 7.33 -20.42 -3.83
C PRO A 176 6.86 -20.97 -2.48
N THR A 177 6.89 -22.27 -2.26
CA THR A 177 6.42 -22.96 -1.05
C THR A 177 7.11 -22.42 0.21
N ASP A 178 6.35 -22.31 1.30
CA ASP A 178 6.77 -21.79 2.60
C ASP A 178 7.24 -20.32 2.61
N THR A 179 7.09 -19.61 1.49
CA THR A 179 7.38 -18.17 1.45
C THR A 179 6.34 -17.40 2.26
N PRO A 180 6.76 -16.56 3.23
CA PRO A 180 5.83 -15.73 3.98
C PRO A 180 5.37 -14.54 3.12
N LEU A 181 4.05 -14.34 3.04
CA LEU A 181 3.47 -13.20 2.34
C LEU A 181 2.49 -12.45 3.24
N LYS A 182 2.54 -11.11 3.21
CA LYS A 182 1.63 -10.25 3.97
C LYS A 182 0.62 -9.63 3.03
N PHE A 183 -0.65 -9.88 3.30
CA PHE A 183 -1.78 -9.28 2.60
C PHE A 183 -2.40 -8.19 3.44
N TYR A 184 -2.71 -7.06 2.81
CA TYR A 184 -3.62 -6.08 3.38
C TYR A 184 -5.06 -6.43 2.98
N VAL A 185 -5.96 -6.49 3.95
CA VAL A 185 -7.40 -6.67 3.76
C VAL A 185 -8.05 -5.36 4.21
N PRO A 186 -8.64 -4.56 3.31
CA PRO A 186 -9.26 -3.29 3.70
C PRO A 186 -10.54 -3.49 4.54
N CYS A 187 -11.18 -4.66 4.42
CA CYS A 187 -12.42 -4.99 5.11
C CYS A 187 -12.29 -6.24 5.98
N ARG A 188 -12.14 -6.07 7.28
CA ARG A 188 -12.02 -7.22 8.20
C ARG A 188 -13.18 -8.24 8.14
N PRO A 189 -14.46 -7.85 7.97
CA PRO A 189 -15.53 -8.85 7.88
C PRO A 189 -15.43 -9.76 6.65
N CYS A 190 -14.83 -9.27 5.55
CA CYS A 190 -14.83 -9.95 4.25
C CYS A 190 -13.48 -9.82 3.53
N PRO A 191 -12.86 -10.94 3.11
CA PRO A 191 -13.42 -12.29 3.08
C PRO A 191 -13.23 -13.09 4.39
N LEU A 192 -14.09 -14.10 4.58
CA LEU A 192 -14.09 -14.95 5.78
C LEU A 192 -12.85 -15.86 5.85
N MET A 193 -11.89 -15.49 6.69
CA MET A 193 -10.66 -16.25 6.92
C MET A 193 -10.47 -16.60 8.40
N LYS A 194 -9.89 -17.77 8.66
CA LYS A 194 -9.51 -18.23 10.00
C LYS A 194 -8.03 -18.60 10.03
N LYS A 195 -7.36 -18.24 11.12
CA LYS A 195 -5.98 -18.65 11.39
C LYS A 195 -5.87 -20.18 11.42
N GLY A 196 -4.81 -20.71 10.83
CA GLY A 196 -4.50 -22.15 10.82
C GLY A 196 -5.15 -22.95 9.70
N LEU A 197 -5.98 -22.34 8.85
CA LEU A 197 -6.59 -23.01 7.71
C LEU A 197 -5.91 -22.63 6.38
N ASN A 198 -6.07 -23.50 5.39
CA ASN A 198 -5.55 -23.33 4.04
C ASN A 198 -6.61 -22.67 3.16
N TYR A 199 -6.21 -21.67 2.38
CA TYR A 199 -7.09 -20.92 1.50
C TYR A 199 -6.51 -20.78 0.09
N LEU A 200 -7.40 -20.84 -0.90
CA LEU A 200 -7.18 -20.28 -2.23
C LEU A 200 -7.54 -18.80 -2.16
N ILE A 201 -6.59 -17.95 -2.49
CA ILE A 201 -6.71 -16.49 -2.42
C ILE A 201 -6.49 -15.94 -3.83
N MET A 202 -7.51 -15.30 -4.39
CA MET A 202 -7.41 -14.51 -5.61
C MET A 202 -7.56 -13.04 -5.23
N GLY A 203 -6.48 -12.28 -5.31
CA GLY A 203 -6.40 -10.88 -4.91
C GLY A 203 -5.69 -10.04 -5.96
N GLN A 204 -5.22 -8.85 -5.54
CA GLN A 204 -4.52 -7.92 -6.41
C GLN A 204 -3.12 -7.60 -5.84
N VAL A 205 -2.26 -7.02 -6.68
CA VAL A 205 -0.98 -6.47 -6.24
C VAL A 205 -1.01 -4.96 -6.47
N ASP A 206 -0.91 -4.18 -5.39
CA ASP A 206 -0.72 -2.74 -5.47
C ASP A 206 0.78 -2.43 -5.52
N GLU A 207 1.23 -1.65 -6.52
CA GLU A 207 2.66 -1.35 -6.73
C GLU A 207 3.33 -0.68 -5.51
N ASN A 208 2.58 0.03 -4.67
CA ASN A 208 3.12 0.77 -3.52
C ASN A 208 2.88 0.08 -2.17
N ARG A 209 1.89 -0.82 -2.08
CA ARG A 209 1.46 -1.47 -0.83
C ARG A 209 1.64 -2.99 -0.83
N GLY A 210 1.94 -3.58 -1.98
CA GLY A 210 2.10 -5.02 -2.16
C GLY A 210 0.76 -5.76 -2.26
N PRO A 211 0.71 -7.04 -1.83
CA PRO A 211 -0.49 -7.88 -1.94
C PRO A 211 -1.69 -7.33 -1.18
N ILE A 212 -2.84 -7.25 -1.85
CA ILE A 212 -4.11 -6.80 -1.26
C ILE A 212 -5.24 -7.79 -1.55
N ILE A 213 -6.15 -7.98 -0.59
CA ILE A 213 -7.36 -8.79 -0.72
C ILE A 213 -8.58 -7.86 -0.55
N PRO A 214 -9.09 -7.25 -1.64
CA PRO A 214 -10.37 -6.54 -1.66
C PRO A 214 -11.55 -7.36 -1.10
N SER A 215 -12.63 -6.69 -0.68
CA SER A 215 -13.80 -7.34 -0.06
C SER A 215 -14.56 -8.30 -0.98
N ASP A 216 -14.45 -8.10 -2.28
CA ASP A 216 -15.01 -8.93 -3.36
C ASP A 216 -14.05 -10.02 -3.86
N SER A 217 -12.87 -10.13 -3.25
CA SER A 217 -11.87 -11.14 -3.60
C SER A 217 -12.40 -12.57 -3.45
N PHE A 218 -12.04 -13.43 -4.39
CA PHE A 218 -12.38 -14.85 -4.31
C PHE A 218 -11.45 -15.54 -3.31
N VAL A 219 -11.96 -15.78 -2.11
CA VAL A 219 -11.25 -16.53 -1.06
C VAL A 219 -12.10 -17.71 -0.59
N VAL A 220 -11.54 -18.91 -0.66
CA VAL A 220 -12.17 -20.15 -0.20
C VAL A 220 -11.19 -21.07 0.45
N GLN A 221 -11.66 -21.97 1.31
CA GLN A 221 -10.82 -23.05 1.81
C GLN A 221 -10.21 -23.82 0.64
N HIS A 222 -8.90 -23.98 0.69
CA HIS A 222 -8.13 -24.70 -0.31
C HIS A 222 -8.43 -26.19 -0.22
N ARG A 223 -8.62 -26.81 -1.38
CA ARG A 223 -8.65 -28.26 -1.55
C ARG A 223 -7.58 -28.65 -2.56
N PRO A 224 -6.76 -29.69 -2.31
CA PRO A 224 -5.71 -30.11 -3.25
C PRO A 224 -6.21 -30.39 -4.67
N SER A 225 -7.46 -30.85 -4.83
CA SER A 225 -8.07 -31.06 -6.15
C SER A 225 -8.21 -29.79 -7.00
N GLN A 226 -8.12 -28.60 -6.38
CA GLN A 226 -8.15 -27.32 -7.10
C GLN A 226 -6.82 -27.01 -7.80
N ASP A 227 -5.69 -27.56 -7.34
CA ASP A 227 -4.36 -27.17 -7.81
C ASP A 227 -4.15 -27.51 -9.29
N GLN A 228 -4.66 -28.66 -9.74
CA GLN A 228 -4.61 -29.05 -11.14
C GLN A 228 -5.43 -28.10 -12.02
N ILE A 229 -6.58 -27.63 -11.52
CA ILE A 229 -7.45 -26.69 -12.24
C ILE A 229 -6.76 -25.33 -12.34
N LEU A 230 -6.22 -24.82 -11.23
CA LEU A 230 -5.52 -23.53 -11.17
C LEU A 230 -4.27 -23.52 -12.05
N THR A 231 -3.52 -24.62 -12.07
CA THR A 231 -2.35 -24.81 -12.96
C THR A 231 -2.76 -24.82 -14.42
N ASN A 232 -3.90 -25.43 -14.75
CA ASN A 232 -4.41 -25.40 -16.13
C ASN A 232 -4.91 -24.00 -16.51
N LEU A 233 -5.49 -23.26 -15.57
CA LEU A 233 -5.93 -21.89 -15.80
C LEU A 233 -4.75 -20.92 -15.96
N SER A 234 -3.64 -21.08 -15.23
CA SER A 234 -2.45 -20.23 -15.38
C SER A 234 -1.76 -20.41 -16.73
N LYS A 235 -1.84 -21.62 -17.31
CA LYS A 235 -1.29 -21.94 -18.64
C LYS A 235 -2.17 -21.46 -19.80
N ARG A 236 -3.47 -21.23 -19.57
CA ARG A 236 -4.41 -20.78 -20.60
C ARG A 236 -4.47 -19.25 -20.61
N LYS A 237 -4.41 -18.65 -21.80
CA LYS A 237 -4.73 -17.21 -21.92
C LYS A 237 -6.18 -17.01 -21.52
N CYS A 238 -6.43 -16.11 -20.56
CA CYS A 238 -7.78 -15.63 -20.29
C CYS A 238 -8.32 -15.01 -21.58
N SER A 239 -9.45 -15.52 -22.08
CA SER A 239 -10.09 -14.97 -23.27
C SER A 239 -10.51 -13.54 -22.97
N SER A 240 -9.84 -12.56 -23.57
CA SER A 240 -10.31 -11.18 -23.57
C SER A 240 -11.59 -11.12 -24.39
N GLN A 241 -12.73 -10.94 -23.73
CA GLN A 241 -13.87 -10.30 -24.37
C GLN A 241 -14.05 -8.91 -23.75
N PRO A 242 -13.79 -7.84 -24.49
CA PRO A 242 -14.43 -6.56 -24.24
C PRO A 242 -15.68 -6.44 -25.13
N ARG A 243 -16.84 -6.18 -24.52
CA ARG A 243 -17.95 -5.34 -25.02
C ARG A 243 -19.20 -5.53 -24.14
N GLN A 244 -19.39 -4.65 -23.15
CA GLN A 244 -20.73 -4.11 -22.92
C GLN A 244 -20.90 -3.01 -23.97
N ALA A 245 -21.66 -3.32 -25.02
CA ALA A 245 -23.09 -3.02 -25.14
C ALA A 245 -23.24 -1.62 -25.73
N ALA A 246 -23.34 -1.59 -27.06
CA ALA A 246 -23.99 -0.50 -27.74
C ALA A 246 -25.42 -0.41 -27.19
N GLU A 247 -25.75 0.67 -26.50
CA GLU A 247 -27.13 1.10 -26.35
C GLU A 247 -27.59 1.58 -27.74
N SER A 248 -28.25 0.67 -28.45
CA SER A 248 -29.21 1.01 -29.48
C SER A 248 -30.60 0.85 -28.89
N GLN A 249 -31.50 1.75 -29.30
CA GLN A 249 -32.97 1.84 -29.10
C GLN A 249 -33.32 3.05 -28.22
N ALA A 250 -34.21 3.95 -28.63
CA ALA A 250 -35.02 4.08 -29.84
C ALA A 250 -35.45 5.55 -29.99
#